data_AF-A0A7J7GQF1-F1
#
_entry.id   AF-A0A7J7GQF1-F1
#
_cell.length_a   1.000
_cell.length_b   1.000
_cell.length_c   1.000
_cell.angle_alpha   90.00
_cell.angle_beta   90.00
_cell.angle_gamma   90.00
#
_symmetry.space_group_name_H-M   'P 1'
#
loop_
_entity.id
_entity.type
_entity.pdbx_description
1 polymer ?
#
loop_
_entity_poly.entity_id
_entity_poly.type
_entity_poly.pdbx_seq_one_letter_code
_entity_poly.pdbx_strand_id
1 'polypeptide(L)'
;MTSKHTLLGAASAQATVKRLAKALSGLPALEFLFLPSDFGNDVDRHDAVEPAKSAFEVKAKIHRAIEAEGIPYSYVSANSFIGFFLPMLEQPGIFALPPPRDKVIIPGDGNPKEAPTPMNLMLALNHSVFVKGDQTNIEIKPSFGVEASELYPDVKYTTVEEYLDQFV
;
A
#
# COMPACT_ATOMS: atom_id res chain seq x y z
N MET A 1 -1.09 -19.97 21.89
CA MET A 1 -2.16 -19.02 21.50
C MET A 1 -1.77 -18.40 20.17
N THR A 2 -2.22 -18.98 19.06
CA THR A 2 -1.96 -18.45 17.72
C THR A 2 -2.91 -17.28 17.47
N SER A 3 -2.34 -16.12 17.15
CA SER A 3 -3.08 -14.88 16.91
C SER A 3 -4.06 -15.05 15.75
N LYS A 4 -5.35 -14.81 16.02
CA LYS A 4 -6.42 -14.71 15.00
C LYS A 4 -6.31 -13.36 14.27
N HIS A 5 -5.23 -13.14 13.54
CA HIS A 5 -5.21 -12.09 12.52
C HIS A 5 -5.67 -12.71 11.21
N THR A 6 -6.96 -13.03 11.16
CA THR A 6 -7.62 -13.39 9.90
C THR A 6 -7.69 -12.11 9.08
N LEU A 7 -6.90 -12.01 8.00
CA LEU A 7 -7.16 -11.07 6.91
C LEU A 7 -8.66 -11.18 6.59
N LEU A 8 -9.39 -10.07 6.62
CA LEU A 8 -10.82 -10.09 6.30
C LEU A 8 -10.99 -10.77 4.94
N GLY A 9 -11.56 -11.98 4.94
CA GLY A 9 -11.94 -12.64 3.70
C GLY A 9 -12.95 -11.76 2.94
N ALA A 10 -13.01 -11.88 1.62
CA ALA A 10 -13.87 -11.05 0.77
C ALA A 10 -15.33 -10.96 1.24
N ALA A 11 -15.88 -12.08 1.75
CA ALA A 11 -17.23 -12.10 2.33
C ALA A 11 -17.36 -11.24 3.60
N SER A 12 -16.33 -11.22 4.46
CA SER A 12 -16.34 -10.36 5.66
C SER A 12 -16.11 -8.89 5.31
N ALA A 13 -15.33 -8.60 4.27
CA ALA A 13 -15.11 -7.24 3.76
C ALA A 13 -16.44 -6.61 3.32
N GLN A 14 -17.20 -7.31 2.48
CA GLN A 14 -18.49 -6.80 1.99
C GLN A 14 -19.52 -6.63 3.11
N ALA A 15 -19.58 -7.56 4.07
CA ALA A 15 -20.44 -7.42 5.25
C ALA A 15 -20.05 -6.20 6.10
N THR A 16 -18.76 -5.88 6.18
CA THR A 16 -18.25 -4.72 6.92
C THR A 16 -18.61 -3.43 6.22
N VAL A 17 -18.44 -3.35 4.90
CA VAL A 17 -18.83 -2.18 4.10
C VAL A 17 -20.34 -1.93 4.19
N LYS A 18 -21.17 -2.96 4.15
CA LYS A 18 -22.63 -2.81 4.36
C LYS A 18 -23.00 -2.25 5.73
N ARG A 19 -22.30 -2.68 6.78
CA ARG A 19 -22.49 -2.13 8.14
C ARG A 19 -22.08 -0.66 8.19
N LEU A 20 -20.98 -0.31 7.53
CA LEU A 20 -20.53 1.06 7.39
C LEU A 20 -21.57 1.91 6.63
N ALA A 21 -22.04 1.48 5.46
CA ALA A 21 -23.06 2.16 4.67
C ALA A 21 -24.32 2.44 5.52
N LYS A 22 -24.79 1.45 6.28
CA LYS A 22 -25.93 1.61 7.19
C LYS A 22 -25.65 2.61 8.32
N ALA A 23 -24.44 2.66 8.85
CA ALA A 23 -24.08 3.63 9.89
C ALA A 23 -24.03 5.07 9.34
N LEU A 24 -23.70 5.21 8.05
CA LEU A 24 -23.54 6.50 7.38
C LEU A 24 -24.83 7.00 6.71
N SER A 25 -25.84 6.16 6.49
CA SER A 25 -27.05 6.49 5.71
C SER A 25 -27.91 7.64 6.27
N GLY A 26 -27.69 8.04 7.53
CA GLY A 26 -28.37 9.16 8.17
C GLY A 26 -27.58 10.48 8.16
N LEU A 27 -26.35 10.48 7.63
CA LEU A 27 -25.50 11.66 7.57
C LEU A 27 -25.68 12.37 6.22
N PRO A 28 -25.67 13.71 6.18
CA PRO A 28 -25.62 14.42 4.90
C PRO A 28 -24.33 14.07 4.17
N ALA A 29 -24.43 13.65 2.90
CA ALA A 29 -23.31 13.19 2.09
C ALA A 29 -22.18 14.24 1.89
N LEU A 30 -22.45 15.52 2.18
CA LEU A 30 -21.48 16.61 2.11
C LEU A 30 -20.63 16.78 3.38
N GLU A 31 -20.91 16.04 4.46
CA GLU A 31 -20.19 16.19 5.75
C GLU A 31 -19.19 15.07 6.03
N PHE A 32 -19.10 14.04 5.19
CA PHE A 32 -18.17 12.94 5.42
C PHE A 32 -17.53 12.39 4.15
N LEU A 33 -16.28 11.97 4.29
CA LEU A 33 -15.47 11.29 3.28
C LEU A 33 -14.87 10.04 3.93
N PHE A 34 -15.13 8.87 3.36
CA PHE A 34 -14.55 7.63 3.88
C PHE A 34 -13.16 7.37 3.27
N LEU A 35 -12.17 7.14 4.14
CA LEU A 35 -10.82 6.73 3.74
C LEU A 35 -10.61 5.25 4.12
N PRO A 36 -10.71 4.30 3.18
CA PRO A 36 -10.35 2.93 3.48
C PRO A 36 -8.86 2.81 3.80
N SER A 37 -8.50 1.72 4.49
CA SER A 37 -7.12 1.43 4.86
C SER A 37 -6.33 0.92 3.64
N ASP A 38 -6.00 1.81 2.70
CA ASP A 38 -5.17 1.50 1.53
C ASP A 38 -3.70 1.75 1.82
N PHE A 39 -3.34 3.02 2.08
CA PHE A 39 -2.07 3.55 2.59
C PHE A 39 -0.81 2.76 2.16
N GLY A 40 -0.76 2.36 0.89
CA GLY A 40 0.33 1.59 0.30
C GLY A 40 0.28 1.74 -1.22
N ASN A 41 0.61 0.68 -1.94
CA ASN A 41 0.49 0.64 -3.40
C ASN A 41 -0.96 0.80 -3.89
N ASP A 42 -1.11 1.31 -5.11
CA ASP A 42 -2.36 1.27 -5.84
C ASP A 42 -2.72 -0.19 -6.17
N VAL A 43 -3.83 -0.65 -5.61
CA VAL A 43 -4.28 -2.06 -5.71
C VAL A 43 -4.99 -2.35 -7.02
N ASP A 44 -5.36 -1.32 -7.79
CA ASP A 44 -5.99 -1.45 -9.10
C ASP A 44 -4.96 -1.28 -10.24
N ARG A 45 -3.73 -0.84 -9.92
CA ARG A 45 -2.66 -0.54 -10.91
C ARG A 45 -1.31 -1.07 -10.44
N HIS A 46 -1.05 -2.34 -10.69
CA HIS A 46 0.20 -3.00 -10.29
C HIS A 46 0.56 -4.18 -11.21
N ASP A 47 1.83 -4.55 -11.24
CA ASP A 47 2.34 -5.78 -11.87
C ASP A 47 2.77 -6.84 -10.84
N ALA A 48 2.16 -6.79 -9.65
CA ALA A 48 2.46 -7.67 -8.53
C ALA A 48 2.36 -9.17 -8.84
N VAL A 49 3.27 -9.91 -8.21
CA VAL A 49 3.32 -11.38 -8.20
C VAL A 49 2.70 -11.94 -6.94
N GLU A 50 2.39 -13.24 -6.93
CA GLU A 50 1.87 -13.88 -5.72
C GLU A 50 2.94 -13.96 -4.60
N PRO A 51 2.56 -13.82 -3.31
CA PRO A 51 1.19 -13.65 -2.81
C PRO A 51 0.70 -12.18 -2.73
N ALA A 52 1.51 -11.20 -3.16
CA ALA A 52 1.14 -9.78 -3.10
C ALA A 52 -0.10 -9.47 -3.97
N LYS A 53 -0.20 -10.08 -5.15
CA LYS A 53 -1.38 -9.98 -6.02
C LYS A 53 -2.66 -10.37 -5.30
N SER A 54 -2.70 -11.55 -4.67
CA SER A 54 -3.86 -11.99 -3.88
C SER A 54 -4.21 -11.02 -2.74
N ALA A 55 -3.20 -10.40 -2.11
CA ALA A 55 -3.42 -9.40 -1.06
C ALA A 55 -4.05 -8.11 -1.60
N PHE A 56 -3.62 -7.64 -2.77
CA PHE A 56 -4.23 -6.50 -3.47
C PHE A 56 -5.67 -6.80 -3.92
N GLU A 57 -5.95 -8.01 -4.41
CA GLU A 57 -7.31 -8.42 -4.79
C GLU A 57 -8.31 -8.34 -3.62
N VAL A 58 -7.86 -8.55 -2.37
CA VAL A 58 -8.73 -8.37 -1.19
C VAL A 58 -9.13 -6.90 -1.00
N LYS A 59 -8.19 -5.96 -1.17
CA LYS A 59 -8.45 -4.52 -1.08
C LYS A 59 -9.27 -4.00 -2.26
N ALA A 60 -8.98 -4.45 -3.48
CA ALA A 60 -9.78 -4.10 -4.66
C ALA A 60 -11.26 -4.51 -4.48
N LYS A 61 -11.53 -5.68 -3.87
CA LYS A 61 -12.90 -6.10 -3.52
C LYS A 61 -13.57 -5.18 -2.49
N ILE A 62 -12.81 -4.62 -1.55
CA ILE A 62 -13.30 -3.59 -0.62
C ILE A 62 -13.67 -2.32 -1.40
N HIS A 63 -12.84 -1.87 -2.34
CA HIS A 63 -13.13 -0.71 -3.20
C HIS A 63 -14.44 -0.89 -3.96
N ARG A 64 -14.59 -2.03 -4.66
CA ARG A 64 -15.83 -2.33 -5.40
C ARG A 64 -17.06 -2.37 -4.49
N ALA A 65 -16.92 -2.84 -3.25
CA ALA A 65 -18.02 -2.83 -2.28
C ALA A 65 -18.37 -1.40 -1.82
N ILE A 66 -17.39 -0.54 -1.59
CA ILE A 66 -17.59 0.87 -1.20
C ILE A 66 -18.32 1.62 -2.32
N GLU A 67 -17.86 1.46 -3.56
CA GLU A 67 -18.47 2.04 -4.76
C GLU A 67 -19.93 1.58 -4.93
N ALA A 68 -20.20 0.29 -4.77
CA ALA A 68 -21.54 -0.28 -4.94
C ALA A 68 -22.56 0.23 -3.90
N GLU A 69 -22.11 0.59 -2.70
CA GLU A 69 -22.95 1.16 -1.65
C GLU A 69 -23.07 2.71 -1.76
N GLY A 70 -22.41 3.34 -2.74
CA GLY A 70 -22.50 4.78 -2.98
C GLY A 70 -21.90 5.64 -1.86
N ILE A 71 -20.99 5.09 -1.06
CA ILE A 71 -20.32 5.82 0.03
C ILE A 71 -19.35 6.84 -0.58
N PRO A 72 -19.39 8.14 -0.23
CA PRO A 72 -18.35 9.09 -0.63
C PRO A 72 -16.97 8.64 -0.12
N TYR A 73 -15.99 8.49 -1.01
CA TYR A 73 -14.68 7.93 -0.66
C TYR A 73 -13.50 8.66 -1.31
N SER A 74 -12.30 8.41 -0.78
CA SER A 74 -11.04 8.65 -1.48
C SER A 74 -10.05 7.55 -1.14
N TYR A 75 -9.42 6.97 -2.16
CA TYR A 75 -8.37 5.97 -1.99
C TYR A 75 -7.02 6.67 -1.93
N VAL A 76 -6.24 6.37 -0.89
CA VAL A 76 -4.94 7.01 -0.66
C VAL A 76 -3.85 5.96 -0.91
N SER A 77 -3.21 6.06 -2.07
CA SER A 77 -1.97 5.33 -2.34
C SER A 77 -0.80 6.11 -1.77
N ALA A 78 -0.32 5.68 -0.60
CA ALA A 78 0.77 6.33 0.14
C ALA A 78 2.14 5.69 -0.14
N ASN A 79 2.21 4.72 -1.07
CA ASN A 79 3.44 4.05 -1.47
C ASN A 79 4.20 3.44 -0.26
N SER A 80 5.54 3.42 -0.31
CA SER A 80 6.37 2.88 0.76
C SER A 80 6.55 3.89 1.90
N PHE A 81 6.27 3.45 3.13
CA PHE A 81 6.55 4.25 4.32
C PHE A 81 8.05 4.40 4.54
N ILE A 82 8.57 5.60 4.28
CA ILE A 82 9.99 5.96 4.43
C ILE A 82 10.56 5.49 5.77
N GLY A 83 9.88 5.78 6.89
CA GLY A 83 10.35 5.40 8.24
C GLY A 83 10.40 3.89 8.52
N PHE A 84 9.82 3.06 7.65
CA PHE A 84 9.87 1.61 7.75
C PHE A 84 10.86 1.01 6.74
N PHE A 85 10.77 1.43 5.48
CA PHE A 85 11.49 0.80 4.37
C PHE A 85 12.91 1.34 4.16
N LEU A 86 13.12 2.66 4.20
CA LEU A 86 14.44 3.25 3.96
C LEU A 86 15.49 2.91 5.04
N PRO A 87 15.18 2.95 6.35
CA PRO A 87 16.09 2.50 7.41
C PRO A 87 16.67 1.10 7.22
N MET A 88 15.92 0.20 6.58
CA MET A 88 16.32 -1.19 6.40
C MET A 88 16.83 -1.48 4.99
N LEU A 89 16.84 -0.49 4.09
CA LEU A 89 16.99 -0.69 2.64
C LEU A 89 16.12 -1.86 2.15
N GLU A 90 14.93 -1.94 2.75
CA GLU A 90 13.93 -2.98 2.53
C GLU A 90 14.38 -4.42 2.72
N GLN A 91 15.48 -4.63 3.43
CA GLN A 91 15.98 -5.96 3.74
C GLN A 91 15.02 -6.61 4.75
N PRO A 92 14.21 -7.60 4.33
CA PRO A 92 13.18 -8.13 5.20
C PRO A 92 13.80 -8.79 6.44
N GLY A 93 13.36 -8.41 7.63
CA GLY A 93 13.88 -8.93 8.90
C GLY A 93 15.13 -8.21 9.43
N ILE A 94 15.66 -7.20 8.73
CA ILE A 94 16.73 -6.33 9.25
C ILE A 94 16.12 -5.05 9.83
N PHE A 95 15.62 -5.11 11.07
CA PHE A 95 15.18 -3.92 11.82
C PHE A 95 16.36 -3.17 12.47
N ALA A 96 17.50 -3.09 11.78
CA ALA A 96 18.74 -2.54 12.32
C ALA A 96 18.98 -1.12 11.78
N LEU A 97 19.12 -0.17 12.70
CA LEU A 97 19.69 1.14 12.44
C LEU A 97 21.16 1.14 12.90
N PRO A 98 22.12 1.71 12.14
CA PRO A 98 21.96 2.35 10.83
C PRO A 98 21.75 1.34 9.67
N PRO A 99 21.28 1.79 8.49
CA PRO A 99 21.08 0.92 7.33
C PRO A 99 22.36 0.16 6.94
N PRO A 100 22.27 -1.03 6.31
CA PRO A 100 23.44 -1.76 5.83
C PRO A 100 24.29 -0.91 4.88
N ARG A 101 25.58 -0.75 5.18
CA ARG A 101 26.52 0.03 4.35
C ARG A 101 27.40 -0.81 3.44
N ASP A 102 27.65 -2.07 3.82
CA ASP A 102 28.61 -2.93 3.11
C ASP A 102 27.95 -3.84 2.05
N LYS A 103 26.68 -4.24 2.28
CA LYS A 103 25.98 -5.20 1.42
C LYS A 103 24.47 -5.07 1.50
N VAL A 104 23.81 -5.08 0.34
CA VAL A 104 22.35 -5.11 0.18
C VAL A 104 21.99 -6.30 -0.73
N ILE A 105 20.90 -7.01 -0.42
CA ILE A 105 20.39 -8.11 -1.25
C ILE A 105 19.20 -7.60 -2.04
N ILE A 106 19.29 -7.65 -3.38
CA ILE A 106 18.18 -7.35 -4.28
C ILE A 106 17.59 -8.69 -4.75
N PRO A 107 16.35 -9.04 -4.35
CA PRO A 107 15.70 -10.26 -4.83
C PRO A 107 15.39 -10.11 -6.33
N GLY A 108 16.19 -10.74 -7.18
CA GLY A 108 16.18 -10.46 -8.63
C GLY A 108 15.09 -11.16 -9.46
N ASP A 109 14.56 -12.31 -9.02
CA ASP A 109 13.64 -13.13 -9.82
C ASP A 109 12.19 -13.13 -9.32
N GLY A 110 11.94 -12.49 -8.17
CA GLY A 110 10.59 -12.36 -7.61
C GLY A 110 9.92 -13.69 -7.27
N ASN A 111 10.68 -14.75 -6.97
CA ASN A 111 10.11 -16.04 -6.54
C ASN A 111 10.06 -16.17 -5.01
N PRO A 112 8.97 -15.77 -4.35
CA PRO A 112 8.86 -15.85 -2.89
C PRO A 112 8.44 -17.24 -2.39
N LYS A 113 8.25 -18.23 -3.27
CA LYS A 113 7.59 -19.52 -2.94
C LYS A 113 8.33 -20.34 -1.88
N GLU A 114 9.63 -20.12 -1.71
CA GLU A 114 10.45 -20.85 -0.72
C GLU A 114 10.59 -20.09 0.62
N ALA A 115 10.14 -18.83 0.69
CA ALA A 115 10.22 -18.04 1.90
C ALA A 115 9.04 -18.35 2.86
N PRO A 116 9.28 -18.41 4.18
CA PRO A 116 8.21 -18.65 5.16
C PRO A 116 7.24 -17.46 5.22
N THR A 117 5.96 -17.69 5.53
CA THR A 117 5.02 -16.58 5.80
C THR A 117 5.43 -15.86 7.10
N PRO A 118 5.43 -14.50 7.17
CA PRO A 118 4.99 -13.54 6.15
C PRO A 118 6.09 -13.02 5.21
N MET A 119 7.29 -13.61 5.26
CA MET A 119 8.46 -13.19 4.47
C MET A 119 8.21 -13.26 2.96
N ASN A 120 7.53 -14.30 2.50
CA ASN A 120 7.12 -14.45 1.11
C ASN A 120 6.28 -13.26 0.59
N LEU A 121 5.37 -12.73 1.40
CA LEU A 121 4.56 -11.58 1.06
C LEU A 121 5.39 -10.30 0.99
N MET A 122 6.29 -10.09 1.94
CA MET A 122 7.21 -8.94 1.90
C MET A 122 8.11 -8.97 0.66
N LEU A 123 8.68 -10.13 0.33
CA LEU A 123 9.52 -10.28 -0.86
C LEU A 123 8.75 -10.03 -2.16
N ALA A 124 7.49 -10.50 -2.25
CA ALA A 124 6.63 -10.24 -3.40
C ALA A 124 6.30 -8.75 -3.55
N LEU A 125 6.01 -8.06 -2.44
CA LEU A 125 5.76 -6.61 -2.42
C LEU A 125 7.00 -5.82 -2.84
N ASN A 126 8.18 -6.13 -2.28
CA ASN A 126 9.43 -5.47 -2.66
C ASN A 126 9.75 -5.69 -4.15
N HIS A 127 9.55 -6.90 -4.68
CA HIS A 127 9.74 -7.15 -6.10
C HIS A 127 8.78 -6.30 -6.96
N SER A 128 7.50 -6.20 -6.57
CA SER A 128 6.52 -5.30 -7.19
C SER A 128 7.01 -3.86 -7.26
N VAL A 129 7.48 -3.33 -6.13
CA VAL A 129 7.83 -1.92 -6.02
C VAL A 129 9.16 -1.62 -6.73
N PHE A 130 10.21 -2.43 -6.51
CA PHE A 130 11.58 -2.07 -6.90
C PHE A 130 12.06 -2.72 -8.18
N VAL A 131 11.49 -3.87 -8.55
CA VAL A 131 11.85 -4.56 -9.80
C VAL A 131 10.85 -4.25 -10.90
N LYS A 132 9.55 -4.21 -10.58
CA LYS A 132 8.49 -3.83 -11.52
C LYS A 132 8.20 -2.34 -11.55
N GLY A 133 8.57 -1.60 -10.50
CA GLY A 133 8.41 -0.15 -10.46
C GLY A 133 6.98 0.29 -10.20
N ASP A 134 6.15 -0.51 -9.51
CA ASP A 134 4.72 -0.21 -9.30
C ASP A 134 4.45 1.14 -8.63
N GLN A 135 5.43 1.75 -7.96
CA GLN A 135 5.28 3.08 -7.34
C GLN A 135 5.83 4.23 -8.19
N THR A 136 6.62 3.94 -9.22
CA THR A 136 7.37 4.94 -9.99
C THR A 136 7.06 4.91 -11.49
N ASN A 137 6.52 3.80 -12.00
CA ASN A 137 6.17 3.60 -13.41
C ASN A 137 4.70 3.95 -13.72
N ILE A 138 4.02 4.71 -12.85
CA ILE A 138 2.64 5.12 -13.03
C ILE A 138 2.59 6.63 -13.33
N GLU A 139 2.07 6.97 -14.50
CA GLU A 139 1.66 8.34 -14.81
C GLU A 139 0.29 8.60 -14.15
N ILE A 140 0.24 9.49 -13.15
CA ILE A 140 -1.01 9.91 -12.52
C ILE A 140 -1.80 10.74 -13.52
N LYS A 141 -2.93 10.22 -14.01
CA LYS A 141 -3.82 10.95 -14.91
C LYS A 141 -4.92 11.64 -14.13
N PRO A 142 -5.31 12.88 -14.50
CA PRO A 142 -6.40 13.61 -13.84
C PRO A 142 -7.73 12.84 -13.79
N SER A 143 -7.91 11.87 -14.68
CA SER A 143 -9.11 11.01 -14.72
C SER A 143 -9.26 10.08 -13.52
N PHE A 144 -8.19 9.79 -12.78
CA PHE A 144 -8.24 8.83 -11.66
C PHE A 144 -7.48 9.26 -10.41
N GLY A 145 -6.66 10.31 -10.47
CA GLY A 145 -5.91 10.74 -9.31
C GLY A 145 -5.28 12.11 -9.49
N VAL A 146 -4.75 12.61 -8.40
CA VAL A 146 -3.98 13.84 -8.30
C VAL A 146 -2.85 13.58 -7.31
N GLU A 147 -1.69 14.16 -7.57
CA GLU A 147 -0.53 14.03 -6.70
C GLU A 147 -0.73 14.85 -5.41
N ALA A 148 -0.21 14.36 -4.28
CA ALA A 148 -0.44 15.02 -3.00
C ALA A 148 0.20 16.43 -2.95
N SER A 149 1.36 16.62 -3.58
CA SER A 149 2.03 17.92 -3.62
C SER A 149 1.24 18.98 -4.40
N GLU A 150 0.43 18.57 -5.39
CA GLU A 150 -0.48 19.47 -6.11
C GLU A 150 -1.65 19.92 -5.23
N LEU A 151 -2.14 19.05 -4.34
CA LEU A 151 -3.23 19.36 -3.40
C LEU A 151 -2.77 20.23 -2.23
N TYR A 152 -1.51 20.08 -1.81
CA TYR A 152 -0.96 20.77 -0.64
C TYR A 152 0.40 21.41 -0.96
N PRO A 153 0.44 22.42 -1.85
CA PRO A 153 1.70 23.01 -2.33
C PRO A 153 2.50 23.72 -1.24
N ASP A 154 1.85 24.12 -0.15
CA ASP A 154 2.49 24.79 0.99
C ASP A 154 3.21 23.79 1.93
N VAL A 155 3.01 22.49 1.76
CA VAL A 155 3.70 21.46 2.54
C VAL A 155 5.11 21.30 1.98
N LYS A 156 6.10 21.33 2.87
CA LYS A 156 7.48 21.02 2.50
C LYS A 156 7.65 19.50 2.41
N TYR A 157 7.77 19.00 1.20
CA TYR A 157 8.10 17.60 0.93
C TYR A 157 9.61 17.40 0.91
N THR A 158 10.06 16.25 1.39
CA THR A 158 11.45 15.79 1.25
C THR A 158 11.46 14.66 0.23
N THR A 159 12.25 14.81 -0.81
CA THR A 159 12.43 13.79 -1.85
C THR A 159 13.27 12.62 -1.33
N VAL A 160 13.21 11.48 -2.01
CA VAL A 160 14.07 10.33 -1.70
C VAL A 160 15.54 10.69 -1.88
N GLU A 161 15.87 11.49 -2.90
CA GLU A 161 17.24 11.95 -3.17
C GLU A 161 17.79 12.78 -2.00
N GLU A 162 17.05 13.81 -1.55
CA GLU A 162 17.43 14.63 -0.39
C GLU A 162 17.55 13.81 0.91
N TYR A 163 16.78 12.73 1.04
CA TYR A 163 16.93 11.81 2.18
C TYR A 163 18.22 10.99 2.07
N LEU A 164 18.54 10.46 0.88
CA LEU A 164 19.71 9.62 0.66
C LEU A 164 21.04 10.39 0.77
N ASP A 165 21.03 11.69 0.46
CA ASP A 165 22.19 12.58 0.62
C ASP A 165 22.74 12.63 2.06
N GLN A 166 21.97 12.21 3.06
CA GLN A 166 22.39 12.15 4.46
C GLN A 166 23.35 10.98 4.75
N PHE A 167 23.50 10.03 3.82
CA PHE A 167 24.26 8.79 4.00
C PHE A 167 25.53 8.69 3.14
N VAL A 168 25.78 9.65 2.24
CA VAL A 168 26.94 9.72 1.34
C VAL A 168 28.01 10.70 1.82
#